data_AF-A0A937U143-F1
#
_entry.id   AF-A0A937U143-F1
#
_cell.length_a   1.000
_cell.length_b   1.000
_cell.length_c   1.000
_cell.angle_alpha   90.00
_cell.angle_beta   90.00
_cell.angle_gamma   90.00
#
_symmetry.space_group_name_H-M   'P 1'
#
loop_
_entity.id
_entity.type
_entity.pdbx_description
1 polymer ?
#
loop_
_entity_poly.entity_id
_entity_poly.type
_entity_poly.pdbx_seq_one_letter_code
_entity_poly.pdbx_strand_id
1 'polypeptide(L)'
;MAKRTQNTEHVSYVYIDESLCNGCVLCMKACPTKAIRVKEGNVARIEGVCIDCWECARVCPKGAIKAITSESLDLTERDNLIVSPSTVLYSQFGEDILPNDVLLGLKKMGFGYIHDQSYTSEIFSLAIELYIKENRKKPNSPFPFISPVCPVVVSLIAYRFSSLLEHIPPLITPREIVAREGKARLSARHGGKAEEFKVLHITPCPSKMICMKEPILQEHSYLDATIGINSIYEMLRNNIQDVEDDIVLHHSGGIGLSWGMSGGEISGVDLNCLAVSGLQETIHYLEKIEMGLLGDIDYVEFRACAEGCLGGPFTVMDKYRAKRNLQKLVRMFGIEKRIKYGYVKKLYEKGWFFTDKSAIPGSVDLSQLTPSEISEAIERQNRLEDILRLLPRKECGACGSPDCRTFAEDVVDGRDSLRSCVFWEGQEKKLGLSGDKRPGRIQEGLH
;
A
#
# COMPACT_ATOMS: atom_id res chain seq x y z
N MET A 1 -30.43 -13.62 -18.63
CA MET A 1 -29.05 -13.17 -18.44
C MET A 1 -29.01 -12.33 -17.18
N ALA A 2 -28.57 -12.91 -16.06
CA ALA A 2 -28.62 -12.28 -14.75
C ALA A 2 -27.56 -11.19 -14.66
N LYS A 3 -27.98 -9.95 -14.39
CA LYS A 3 -27.12 -8.84 -14.01
C LYS A 3 -26.30 -9.26 -12.78
N ARG A 4 -24.98 -9.37 -12.92
CA ARG A 4 -24.05 -9.40 -11.79
C ARG A 4 -24.05 -8.01 -11.14
N THR A 5 -25.05 -7.71 -10.33
CA THR A 5 -24.93 -6.71 -9.27
C THR A 5 -24.13 -7.34 -8.13
N GLN A 6 -22.80 -7.32 -8.26
CA GLN A 6 -21.92 -7.52 -7.11
C GLN A 6 -21.73 -6.15 -6.48
N ASN A 7 -22.52 -5.88 -5.45
CA ASN A 7 -22.30 -4.79 -4.50
C ASN A 7 -21.13 -5.24 -3.60
N THR A 8 -19.88 -5.13 -4.09
CA THR A 8 -18.70 -5.39 -3.26
C THR A 8 -18.36 -4.12 -2.51
N GLU A 9 -18.78 -4.04 -1.24
CA GLU A 9 -18.27 -3.03 -0.31
C GLU A 9 -16.75 -3.22 -0.22
N HIS A 10 -15.98 -2.28 -0.78
CA HIS A 10 -14.53 -2.24 -0.65
C HIS A 10 -14.17 -2.18 0.83
N VAL A 11 -13.43 -3.16 1.34
CA VAL A 11 -13.05 -3.18 2.76
C VAL A 11 -11.97 -2.13 2.97
N SER A 12 -12.23 -1.06 3.72
CA SER A 12 -11.17 -0.12 4.14
C SER A 12 -10.84 -0.30 5.61
N TYR A 13 -9.55 -0.27 5.92
CA TYR A 13 -9.06 -0.28 7.30
C TYR A 13 -8.94 1.12 7.88
N VAL A 14 -9.27 2.16 7.10
CA VAL A 14 -9.35 3.55 7.51
C VAL A 14 -10.81 3.98 7.51
N TYR A 15 -11.28 4.55 8.63
CA TYR A 15 -12.65 5.05 8.75
C TYR A 15 -12.68 6.44 9.38
N ILE A 16 -13.79 7.14 9.18
CA ILE A 16 -14.01 8.49 9.70
C ILE A 16 -15.06 8.42 10.80
N ASP A 17 -14.68 8.78 12.02
CA ASP A 17 -15.60 8.94 13.14
C ASP A 17 -16.43 10.21 12.94
N GLU A 18 -17.71 10.02 12.62
CA GLU A 18 -18.63 11.10 12.34
C GLU A 18 -18.82 12.04 13.54
N SER A 19 -18.68 11.54 14.77
CA SER A 19 -18.88 12.32 16.00
C SER A 19 -17.76 13.34 16.26
N LEU A 20 -16.56 13.09 15.72
CA LEU A 20 -15.40 13.97 15.86
C LEU A 20 -15.20 14.89 14.65
N CYS A 21 -15.76 14.53 13.51
CA CYS A 21 -15.55 15.24 12.26
C CYS A 21 -16.30 16.58 12.23
N ASN A 22 -15.64 17.62 11.77
CA ASN A 22 -16.20 18.97 11.63
C ASN A 22 -16.31 19.45 10.17
N GLY A 23 -16.17 18.56 9.20
CA GLY A 23 -16.32 18.90 7.78
C GLY A 23 -15.27 19.88 7.22
N CYS A 24 -14.09 20.04 7.85
CA CYS A 24 -13.09 21.05 7.45
C CYS A 24 -12.36 20.82 6.11
N VAL A 25 -12.76 19.82 5.31
CA VAL A 25 -12.26 19.47 3.97
C VAL A 25 -10.75 19.17 3.80
N LEU A 26 -9.92 19.30 4.85
CA LEU A 26 -8.47 19.05 4.75
C LEU A 26 -8.16 17.63 4.27
N CYS A 27 -8.86 16.62 4.81
CA CYS A 27 -8.71 15.23 4.41
C CYS A 27 -9.09 14.98 2.94
N MET A 28 -10.12 15.67 2.44
CA MET A 28 -10.54 15.62 1.04
C MET A 28 -9.45 16.14 0.11
N LYS A 29 -8.79 17.24 0.47
CA LYS A 29 -7.69 17.82 -0.30
C LYS A 29 -6.40 17.00 -0.23
N ALA A 30 -6.13 16.33 0.89
CA ALA A 30 -4.94 15.51 1.07
C ALA A 30 -5.02 14.12 0.40
N CYS A 31 -6.22 13.66 0.03
CA CYS A 31 -6.41 12.31 -0.50
C CYS A 31 -5.86 12.18 -1.94
N PRO A 32 -4.83 11.35 -2.20
CA PRO A 32 -4.19 11.25 -3.52
C PRO A 32 -5.08 10.60 -4.59
N THR A 33 -6.00 9.73 -4.17
CA THR A 33 -6.98 9.07 -5.03
C THR A 33 -8.32 9.77 -5.03
N LYS A 34 -8.41 10.94 -4.38
CA LYS A 34 -9.64 11.75 -4.38
C LYS A 34 -10.86 10.95 -3.89
N ALA A 35 -10.65 10.04 -2.94
CA ALA A 35 -11.68 9.13 -2.44
C ALA A 35 -12.65 9.76 -1.43
N ILE A 36 -12.28 10.90 -0.83
CA ILE A 36 -13.08 11.54 0.22
C ILE A 36 -14.00 12.61 -0.39
N ARG A 37 -15.22 12.72 0.13
CA ARG A 37 -16.21 13.78 -0.17
C ARG A 37 -16.66 14.45 1.12
N VAL A 38 -17.04 15.73 1.03
CA VAL A 38 -17.58 16.52 2.15
C VAL A 38 -18.73 17.39 1.66
N LYS A 39 -19.94 16.84 1.59
CA LYS A 39 -21.11 17.54 1.03
C LYS A 39 -21.80 18.39 2.10
N GLU A 40 -22.25 19.59 1.73
CA GLU A 40 -23.10 20.48 2.56
C GLU A 40 -22.55 20.81 3.96
N GLY A 41 -21.21 20.86 4.14
CA GLY A 41 -20.58 21.09 5.46
C GLY A 41 -20.77 19.94 6.45
N ASN A 42 -21.40 18.85 6.01
CA ASN A 42 -21.61 17.63 6.75
C ASN A 42 -20.37 16.73 6.67
N VAL A 43 -20.28 15.80 7.62
CA VAL A 43 -19.15 14.91 7.88
C VAL A 43 -18.47 14.35 6.63
N ALA A 44 -17.14 14.27 6.67
CA ALA A 44 -16.34 13.67 5.60
C ALA A 44 -16.63 12.17 5.44
N ARG A 45 -16.77 11.70 4.21
CA ARG A 45 -17.04 10.30 3.87
C ARG A 45 -16.09 9.80 2.80
N ILE A 46 -15.74 8.51 2.86
CA ILE A 46 -14.97 7.82 1.83
C ILE A 46 -15.98 7.25 0.82
N GLU A 47 -16.05 7.84 -0.36
CA GLU A 47 -16.97 7.44 -1.44
C GLU A 47 -16.23 6.87 -2.68
N GLY A 48 -14.93 7.12 -2.80
CA GLY A 48 -14.08 6.56 -3.87
C GLY A 48 -13.13 5.47 -3.38
N VAL A 49 -12.15 5.12 -4.21
CA VAL A 49 -11.18 4.04 -3.92
C VAL A 49 -10.12 4.52 -2.93
N CYS A 50 -10.19 4.03 -1.69
CA CYS A 50 -9.19 4.27 -0.66
C CYS A 50 -8.02 3.30 -0.82
N ILE A 51 -6.78 3.80 -0.85
CA ILE A 51 -5.56 2.97 -0.87
C ILE A 51 -4.90 2.85 0.51
N ASP A 52 -5.65 3.21 1.58
CA ASP A 52 -5.23 3.15 2.99
C ASP A 52 -3.87 3.83 3.27
N CYS A 53 -3.56 4.91 2.55
CA CYS A 53 -2.27 5.63 2.63
C CYS A 53 -2.07 6.47 3.90
N TRP A 54 -3.14 6.69 4.68
CA TRP A 54 -3.15 7.48 5.93
C TRP A 54 -2.94 9.00 5.79
N GLU A 55 -2.75 9.55 4.59
CA GLU A 55 -2.53 11.01 4.43
C GLU A 55 -3.68 11.86 4.94
N CYS A 56 -4.92 11.38 4.79
CA CYS A 56 -6.10 12.05 5.32
C CYS A 56 -6.04 12.21 6.85
N ALA A 57 -5.56 11.19 7.56
CA ALA A 57 -5.46 11.22 9.02
C ALA A 57 -4.37 12.18 9.50
N ARG A 58 -3.25 12.28 8.77
CA ARG A 58 -2.15 13.21 9.10
C ARG A 58 -2.57 14.67 9.12
N VAL A 59 -3.56 15.05 8.30
CA VAL A 59 -4.05 16.44 8.19
C VAL A 59 -5.31 16.71 9.01
N CYS A 60 -5.87 15.72 9.70
CA CYS A 60 -7.14 15.87 10.43
C CYS A 60 -6.92 16.55 11.80
N PRO A 61 -7.39 17.80 12.01
CA PRO A 61 -7.15 18.52 13.27
C PRO A 61 -8.00 17.97 14.44
N LYS A 62 -9.02 17.16 14.15
CA LYS A 62 -9.93 16.58 15.14
C LYS A 62 -9.58 15.15 15.53
N GLY A 63 -8.60 14.53 14.86
CA GLY A 63 -8.29 13.11 15.05
C GLY A 63 -9.47 12.19 14.76
N ALA A 64 -10.38 12.62 13.87
CA ALA A 64 -11.60 11.90 13.50
C ALA A 64 -11.31 10.69 12.60
N ILE A 65 -10.16 10.64 11.94
CA ILE A 65 -9.80 9.53 11.06
C ILE A 65 -9.05 8.50 11.88
N LYS A 66 -9.56 7.27 11.89
CA LYS A 66 -9.06 6.13 12.67
C LYS A 66 -8.69 4.99 11.75
N ALA A 67 -7.94 4.03 12.28
CA ALA A 67 -7.69 2.77 11.62
C ALA A 67 -8.11 1.60 12.50
N ILE A 68 -8.51 0.51 11.84
CA ILE A 68 -8.57 -0.81 12.46
C ILE A 68 -7.14 -1.30 12.58
N THR A 69 -6.70 -1.61 13.81
CA THR A 69 -5.30 -1.93 14.12
C THR A 69 -5.10 -3.39 14.52
N SER A 70 -6.15 -4.21 14.48
CA SER A 70 -6.08 -5.64 14.80
C SER A 70 -7.26 -6.34 14.17
N GLU A 71 -7.02 -7.56 13.71
CA GLU A 71 -8.07 -8.47 13.31
C GLU A 71 -8.39 -9.44 14.45
N SER A 72 -9.62 -9.94 14.49
CA SER A 72 -10.00 -11.00 15.41
C SER A 72 -9.30 -12.29 14.99
N LEU A 73 -8.21 -12.62 15.66
CA LEU A 73 -7.60 -13.94 15.59
C LEU A 73 -7.77 -14.62 16.95
N ASP A 74 -8.19 -15.89 16.91
CA ASP A 74 -8.20 -16.69 18.12
C ASP A 74 -6.76 -17.00 18.53
N LEU A 75 -6.33 -16.38 19.64
CA LEU A 75 -4.99 -16.54 20.20
C LEU A 75 -4.91 -17.72 21.17
N THR A 76 -5.95 -18.57 21.29
CA THR A 76 -5.87 -19.79 22.12
C THR A 76 -5.08 -20.91 21.47
N GLU A 77 -5.02 -20.98 20.13
CA GLU A 77 -4.24 -21.99 19.39
C GLU A 77 -2.79 -21.54 19.11
N ARG A 78 -2.06 -21.13 20.15
CA ARG A 78 -0.73 -20.51 20.00
C ARG A 78 0.32 -21.43 19.39
N ASP A 79 0.15 -22.75 19.53
CA ASP A 79 1.06 -23.75 18.98
C ASP A 79 0.95 -23.87 17.46
N ASN A 80 -0.16 -23.43 16.86
CA ASN A 80 -0.35 -23.40 15.40
C ASN A 80 -0.06 -22.02 14.80
N LEU A 81 0.36 -21.06 15.63
CA LEU A 81 0.52 -19.67 15.25
C LEU A 81 1.98 -19.31 14.98
N ILE A 82 2.22 -18.84 13.76
CA ILE A 82 3.48 -18.24 13.31
C ILE A 82 3.36 -16.72 13.44
N VAL A 83 4.28 -16.10 14.15
CA VAL A 83 4.37 -14.65 14.27
C VAL A 83 5.52 -14.13 13.43
N SER A 84 5.21 -13.21 12.53
CA SER A 84 6.18 -12.55 11.65
C SER A 84 6.20 -11.05 11.94
N PRO A 85 7.14 -10.55 12.79
CA PRO A 85 7.27 -9.13 13.02
C PRO A 85 7.92 -8.42 11.84
N SER A 86 7.36 -7.29 11.43
CA SER A 86 8.05 -6.37 10.52
C SER A 86 9.35 -5.87 11.14
N THR A 87 10.42 -5.76 10.34
CA THR A 87 11.72 -5.22 10.76
C THR A 87 11.65 -3.86 11.46
N VAL A 88 10.63 -3.05 11.14
CA VAL A 88 10.38 -1.76 11.81
C VAL A 88 10.24 -1.92 13.33
N LEU A 89 9.67 -3.04 13.80
CA LEU A 89 9.41 -3.31 15.21
C LEU A 89 10.68 -3.22 16.06
N TYR A 90 11.83 -3.64 15.54
CA TYR A 90 13.11 -3.64 16.27
C TYR A 90 13.60 -2.24 16.64
N SER A 91 13.10 -1.19 15.99
CA SER A 91 13.46 0.20 16.27
C SER A 91 12.56 0.89 17.30
N GLN A 92 11.51 0.22 17.80
CA GLN A 92 10.40 0.85 18.53
C GLN A 92 10.59 0.90 20.06
N PHE A 93 11.56 0.18 20.61
CA PHE A 93 11.69 -0.04 22.06
C PHE A 93 12.84 0.69 22.75
N GLY A 94 13.57 1.55 22.04
CA GLY A 94 14.68 2.34 22.57
C GLY A 94 16.04 1.89 22.01
N GLU A 95 17.11 2.49 22.50
CA GLU A 95 18.47 2.32 21.94
C GLU A 95 19.20 1.09 22.46
N ASP A 96 18.82 0.58 23.62
CA ASP A 96 19.50 -0.52 24.31
C ASP A 96 18.83 -1.88 24.06
N ILE A 97 17.71 -1.88 23.34
CA ILE A 97 16.98 -3.09 22.97
C ILE A 97 17.50 -3.61 21.63
N LEU A 98 17.91 -4.88 21.61
CA LEU A 98 18.36 -5.58 20.42
C LEU A 98 17.19 -6.31 19.73
N PRO A 99 17.29 -6.61 18.43
CA PRO A 99 16.27 -7.40 17.72
C PRO A 99 15.94 -8.72 18.40
N ASN A 100 16.95 -9.40 18.98
CA ASN A 100 16.73 -10.67 19.67
C ASN A 100 15.85 -10.51 20.92
N ASP A 101 16.01 -9.43 21.68
CA ASP A 101 15.22 -9.15 22.88
C ASP A 101 13.73 -8.97 22.52
N VAL A 102 13.46 -8.31 21.38
CA VAL A 102 12.10 -8.16 20.85
C VAL A 102 11.49 -9.51 20.47
N LEU A 103 12.26 -10.37 19.80
CA LEU A 103 11.80 -11.72 19.41
C LEU A 103 11.58 -12.61 20.63
N LEU A 104 12.45 -12.57 21.63
CA LEU A 104 12.28 -13.29 22.88
C LEU A 104 11.11 -12.74 23.71
N GLY A 105 10.87 -11.43 23.68
CA GLY A 105 9.68 -10.82 24.27
C GLY A 105 8.38 -11.37 23.66
N LEU A 106 8.33 -11.51 22.33
CA LEU A 106 7.20 -12.18 21.66
C LEU A 106 7.06 -13.65 22.08
N LYS A 107 8.18 -14.36 22.28
CA LYS A 107 8.17 -15.76 22.77
C LYS A 107 7.58 -15.84 24.18
N LYS A 108 7.98 -14.92 25.06
CA LYS A 108 7.49 -14.81 26.43
C LYS A 108 6.00 -14.47 26.51
N MET A 109 5.48 -13.71 25.53
CA MET A 109 4.05 -13.49 25.37
C MET A 109 3.27 -14.77 25.05
N GLY A 110 3.96 -15.87 24.74
CA GLY A 110 3.44 -17.21 24.53
C GLY A 110 3.32 -17.64 23.06
N PHE A 111 3.95 -16.93 22.12
CA PHE A 111 4.00 -17.33 20.72
C PHE A 111 5.07 -18.40 20.50
N GLY A 112 4.68 -19.56 19.97
CA GLY A 112 5.58 -20.72 19.80
C GLY A 112 6.52 -20.62 18.61
N TYR A 113 6.06 -20.02 17.50
CA TYR A 113 6.85 -19.91 16.26
C TYR A 113 7.02 -18.45 15.86
N ILE A 114 8.25 -17.95 15.95
CA ILE A 114 8.56 -16.56 15.63
C ILE A 114 9.56 -16.56 14.48
N HIS A 115 9.20 -15.90 13.38
CA HIS A 115 10.03 -15.81 12.19
C HIS A 115 10.59 -14.40 12.04
N ASP A 116 11.91 -14.27 12.11
CA ASP A 116 12.62 -13.02 11.84
C ASP A 116 12.45 -12.59 10.37
N GLN A 117 11.57 -11.62 10.12
CA GLN A 117 11.26 -11.20 8.75
C GLN A 117 12.45 -10.53 8.04
N SER A 118 13.39 -9.91 8.76
CA SER A 118 14.55 -9.26 8.15
C SER A 118 15.48 -10.26 7.46
N TYR A 119 15.53 -11.51 7.94
CA TYR A 119 16.24 -12.59 7.25
C TYR A 119 15.65 -12.87 5.86
N THR A 120 14.31 -12.93 5.77
CA THR A 120 13.62 -13.13 4.47
C THR A 120 13.78 -11.91 3.56
N SER A 121 13.84 -10.70 4.11
CA SER A 121 14.11 -9.47 3.35
C SER A 121 15.50 -9.49 2.67
N GLU A 122 16.55 -10.01 3.32
CA GLU A 122 17.86 -10.18 2.67
C GLU A 122 17.80 -11.18 1.51
N ILE A 123 17.09 -12.30 1.70
CA ILE A 123 16.88 -13.30 0.65
C ILE A 123 16.16 -12.67 -0.55
N PHE A 124 15.11 -11.89 -0.29
CA PHE A 124 14.34 -11.21 -1.33
C PHE A 124 15.15 -10.15 -2.08
N SER A 125 16.04 -9.41 -1.40
CA SER A 125 16.93 -8.43 -2.05
C SER A 125 17.77 -9.10 -3.15
N LEU A 126 18.31 -10.30 -2.87
CA LEU A 126 19.04 -11.08 -3.87
C LEU A 126 18.14 -11.61 -4.99
N ALA A 127 16.89 -11.96 -4.72
CA ALA A 127 15.94 -12.37 -5.74
C ALA A 127 15.58 -11.24 -6.71
N ILE A 128 15.39 -10.02 -6.21
CA ILE A 128 15.22 -8.81 -7.02
C ILE A 128 16.47 -8.57 -7.90
N GLU A 129 17.66 -8.68 -7.31
CA GLU A 129 18.92 -8.51 -8.04
C GLU A 129 19.05 -9.50 -9.21
N LEU A 130 18.70 -10.77 -8.97
CA LEU A 130 18.68 -11.82 -10.00
C LEU A 130 17.65 -11.52 -11.10
N TYR A 131 16.43 -11.16 -10.70
CA TYR A 131 15.34 -10.85 -11.63
C TYR A 131 15.71 -9.70 -12.57
N ILE A 132 16.25 -8.62 -12.02
CA ILE A 132 16.62 -7.43 -12.80
C ILE A 132 17.79 -7.74 -13.74
N LYS A 133 18.82 -8.43 -13.27
CA LYS A 133 19.96 -8.85 -14.11
C LYS A 133 19.56 -9.79 -15.26
N GLU A 134 18.53 -10.61 -15.04
CA GLU A 134 17.97 -11.47 -16.09
C GLU A 134 17.18 -10.65 -17.12
N ASN A 135 16.27 -9.77 -16.67
CA ASN A 135 15.43 -8.99 -17.57
C ASN A 135 16.21 -7.91 -18.33
N ARG A 136 17.33 -7.41 -17.80
CA ARG A 136 18.21 -6.49 -18.55
C ARG A 136 18.75 -7.07 -19.87
N LYS A 137 18.74 -8.40 -20.01
CA LYS A 137 19.16 -9.11 -21.23
C LYS A 137 18.01 -9.32 -22.23
N LYS A 138 16.76 -9.07 -21.84
CA LYS A 138 15.57 -9.28 -22.66
C LYS A 138 15.20 -7.99 -23.41
N PRO A 139 14.85 -8.06 -24.70
CA PRO A 139 14.35 -6.90 -25.43
C PRO A 139 13.04 -6.42 -24.82
N ASN A 140 12.80 -5.10 -24.85
CA ASN A 140 11.56 -4.46 -24.39
C ASN A 140 11.20 -4.65 -22.90
N SER A 141 12.19 -4.90 -22.03
CA SER A 141 11.92 -4.95 -20.59
C SER A 141 11.59 -3.54 -20.04
N PRO A 142 10.59 -3.41 -19.16
CA PRO A 142 10.11 -2.12 -18.64
C PRO A 142 11.02 -1.61 -17.52
N PHE A 143 12.06 -0.86 -17.88
CA PHE A 143 12.96 -0.22 -16.93
C PHE A 143 12.52 1.22 -16.61
N PRO A 144 12.68 1.68 -15.35
CA PRO A 144 13.17 0.95 -14.19
C PRO A 144 12.11 0.00 -13.60
N PHE A 145 12.54 -1.09 -12.95
CA PHE A 145 11.61 -1.89 -12.15
C PHE A 145 11.25 -1.16 -10.84
N ILE A 146 10.03 -1.34 -10.35
CA ILE A 146 9.48 -0.70 -9.15
C ILE A 146 9.26 -1.75 -8.05
N SER A 147 9.69 -1.46 -6.83
CA SER A 147 9.51 -2.38 -5.70
C SER A 147 8.05 -2.78 -5.46
N PRO A 148 7.73 -4.09 -5.34
CA PRO A 148 6.38 -4.58 -5.06
C PRO A 148 6.01 -4.51 -3.56
N VAL A 149 6.90 -4.00 -2.70
CA VAL A 149 6.82 -4.19 -1.25
C VAL A 149 5.83 -3.24 -0.57
N CYS A 150 5.72 -2.00 -1.06
CA CYS A 150 4.86 -0.99 -0.45
C CYS A 150 3.44 -1.09 -1.02
N PRO A 151 2.45 -1.62 -0.25
CA PRO A 151 1.11 -1.87 -0.79
C PRO A 151 0.42 -0.59 -1.26
N VAL A 152 0.60 0.52 -0.54
CA VAL A 152 0.07 1.83 -0.94
C VAL A 152 0.56 2.26 -2.32
N VAL A 153 1.83 2.00 -2.65
CA VAL A 153 2.41 2.38 -3.94
C VAL A 153 1.89 1.46 -5.04
N VAL A 154 1.81 0.16 -4.78
CA VAL A 154 1.22 -0.80 -5.73
C VAL A 154 -0.24 -0.44 -6.03
N SER A 155 -1.05 -0.15 -5.00
CA SER A 155 -2.44 0.30 -5.17
C SER A 155 -2.54 1.64 -5.90
N LEU A 156 -1.64 2.58 -5.62
CA LEU A 156 -1.58 3.86 -6.33
C LEU A 156 -1.25 3.67 -7.81
N ILE A 157 -0.30 2.78 -8.14
CA ILE A 157 0.05 2.45 -9.52
C ILE A 157 -1.15 1.82 -10.21
N ALA A 158 -1.75 0.79 -9.60
CA ALA A 158 -2.93 0.13 -10.16
C ALA A 158 -4.11 1.09 -10.40
N TYR A 159 -4.27 2.09 -9.53
CA TYR A 159 -5.36 3.05 -9.63
C TYR A 159 -5.09 4.24 -10.57
N ARG A 160 -3.89 4.82 -10.54
CA ARG A 160 -3.58 6.10 -11.19
C ARG A 160 -2.52 5.99 -12.30
N PHE A 161 -1.61 5.02 -12.23
CA PHE A 161 -0.48 4.86 -13.15
C PHE A 161 -0.48 3.46 -13.75
N SER A 162 -1.62 3.00 -14.27
CA SER A 162 -1.80 1.61 -14.70
C SER A 162 -0.81 1.18 -15.80
N SER A 163 -0.33 2.13 -16.62
CA SER A 163 0.76 1.94 -17.58
C SER A 163 2.06 1.45 -16.94
N LEU A 164 2.29 1.75 -15.66
CA LEU A 164 3.48 1.35 -14.92
C LEU A 164 3.35 -0.01 -14.21
N LEU A 165 2.23 -0.72 -14.36
CA LEU A 165 2.06 -2.04 -13.73
C LEU A 165 3.10 -3.06 -14.23
N GLU A 166 3.51 -2.97 -15.49
CA GLU A 166 4.56 -3.84 -16.07
C GLU A 166 5.93 -3.59 -15.42
N HIS A 167 6.15 -2.42 -14.83
CA HIS A 167 7.38 -2.11 -14.10
C HIS A 167 7.42 -2.80 -12.73
N ILE A 168 6.32 -3.39 -12.22
CA ILE A 168 6.32 -4.12 -10.95
C ILE A 168 6.74 -5.57 -11.23
N PRO A 169 7.87 -6.05 -10.68
CA PRO A 169 8.30 -7.42 -10.89
C PRO A 169 7.28 -8.37 -10.23
N PRO A 170 6.93 -9.51 -10.85
CA PRO A 170 5.95 -10.48 -10.35
C PRO A 170 6.55 -11.35 -9.25
N LEU A 171 7.09 -10.72 -8.21
CA LEU A 171 7.75 -11.38 -7.08
C LEU A 171 6.91 -11.27 -5.81
N ILE A 172 6.77 -12.39 -5.11
CA ILE A 172 6.03 -12.50 -3.84
C ILE A 172 6.76 -11.74 -2.73
N THR A 173 6.04 -10.87 -2.02
CA THR A 173 6.65 -9.99 -1.02
C THR A 173 7.19 -10.77 0.20
N PRO A 174 8.20 -10.26 0.93
CA PRO A 174 8.80 -10.97 2.07
C PRO A 174 7.81 -11.48 3.12
N ARG A 175 6.75 -10.71 3.44
CA ARG A 175 5.72 -11.13 4.41
C ARG A 175 4.94 -12.38 3.95
N GLU A 176 4.69 -12.47 2.65
CA GLU A 176 3.96 -13.58 2.04
C GLU A 176 4.85 -14.81 1.90
N ILE A 177 6.14 -14.61 1.59
CA ILE A 177 7.15 -15.69 1.65
C ILE A 177 7.20 -16.28 3.07
N VAL A 178 7.29 -15.45 4.11
CA VAL A 178 7.29 -15.94 5.50
C VAL A 178 6.03 -16.74 5.80
N ALA A 179 4.87 -16.27 5.35
CA ALA A 179 3.62 -16.94 5.61
C ALA A 179 3.52 -18.30 4.90
N ARG A 180 3.79 -18.34 3.58
CA ARG A 180 3.77 -19.56 2.77
C ARG A 180 4.72 -20.62 3.32
N GLU A 181 5.97 -20.22 3.59
CA GLU A 181 7.01 -21.15 4.01
C GLU A 181 6.87 -21.56 5.47
N GLY A 182 6.40 -20.66 6.33
CA GLY A 182 6.12 -20.96 7.73
C GLY A 182 5.09 -22.09 7.84
N LYS A 183 3.97 -21.95 7.12
CA LYS A 183 2.90 -22.97 7.09
C LYS A 183 3.41 -24.30 6.53
N ALA A 184 4.12 -24.27 5.40
CA ALA A 184 4.68 -25.47 4.79
C ALA A 184 5.68 -26.19 5.72
N ARG A 185 6.56 -25.44 6.39
CA ARG A 185 7.57 -25.99 7.29
C ARG A 185 6.97 -26.61 8.54
N LEU A 186 5.96 -25.98 9.14
CA LEU A 186 5.31 -26.52 10.33
C LEU A 186 4.46 -27.75 10.00
N SER A 187 3.74 -27.73 8.88
CA SER A 187 3.02 -28.91 8.38
C SER A 187 3.97 -30.09 8.15
N ALA A 188 5.13 -29.86 7.53
CA ALA A 188 6.14 -30.91 7.32
C ALA A 188 6.76 -31.44 8.63
N ARG A 189 6.85 -30.60 9.67
CA ARG A 189 7.48 -30.96 10.96
C ARG A 189 6.50 -31.64 11.92
N HIS A 190 5.27 -31.16 12.00
CA HIS A 190 4.28 -31.57 13.01
C HIS A 190 3.17 -32.46 12.43
N GLY A 191 3.14 -32.66 11.11
CA GLY A 191 1.99 -33.23 10.43
C GLY A 191 0.85 -32.20 10.32
N GLY A 192 -0.28 -32.63 9.78
CA GLY A 192 -1.42 -31.74 9.53
C GLY A 192 -1.31 -30.98 8.20
N LYS A 193 -2.38 -30.26 7.86
CA LYS A 193 -2.46 -29.49 6.62
C LYS A 193 -1.88 -28.08 6.80
N ALA A 194 -1.30 -27.51 5.76
CA ALA A 194 -0.69 -26.18 5.85
C ALA A 194 -1.68 -25.09 6.29
N GLU A 195 -2.96 -25.25 5.96
CA GLU A 195 -4.06 -24.33 6.27
C GLU A 195 -4.44 -24.32 7.76
N GLU A 196 -4.04 -25.34 8.51
CA GLU A 196 -4.23 -25.44 9.97
C GLU A 196 -3.26 -24.53 10.73
N PHE A 197 -2.11 -24.22 10.13
CA PHE A 197 -1.16 -23.25 10.68
C PHE A 197 -1.57 -21.85 10.27
N LYS A 198 -1.57 -20.94 11.23
CA LYS A 198 -1.97 -19.54 11.04
C LYS A 198 -0.76 -18.62 11.13
N VAL A 199 -0.77 -17.53 10.36
CA VAL A 199 0.31 -16.54 10.35
C VAL A 199 -0.24 -15.18 10.74
N LEU A 200 0.27 -14.66 11.87
CA LEU A 200 0.03 -13.32 12.36
C LEU A 200 1.21 -12.40 11.99
N HIS A 201 0.95 -11.37 11.19
CA HIS A 201 1.95 -10.36 10.85
C HIS A 201 1.82 -9.10 11.72
N ILE A 202 2.89 -8.72 12.40
CA ILE A 202 2.96 -7.44 13.14
C ILE A 202 3.44 -6.35 12.18
N THR A 203 2.59 -5.37 11.90
CA THR A 203 2.74 -4.42 10.78
C THR A 203 2.80 -2.95 11.22
N PRO A 204 3.62 -2.10 10.56
CA PRO A 204 3.60 -0.65 10.74
C PRO A 204 2.50 0.06 9.92
N CYS A 205 1.69 -0.66 9.13
CA CYS A 205 0.85 -0.08 8.08
C CYS A 205 -0.54 -0.76 7.96
N PRO A 206 -1.65 0.01 7.86
CA PRO A 206 -3.00 -0.49 7.62
C PRO A 206 -3.17 -1.07 6.21
N SER A 207 -2.49 -0.50 5.21
CA SER A 207 -2.57 -0.98 3.82
C SER A 207 -2.05 -2.43 3.65
N LYS A 208 -1.23 -2.94 4.59
CA LYS A 208 -0.88 -4.37 4.59
C LYS A 208 -2.04 -5.29 4.99
N MET A 209 -3.03 -4.77 5.73
CA MET A 209 -4.20 -5.53 6.17
C MET A 209 -5.18 -5.71 5.01
N ILE A 210 -5.42 -4.66 4.20
CA ILE A 210 -6.27 -4.79 3.01
C ILE A 210 -5.66 -5.73 1.96
N CYS A 211 -4.35 -5.69 1.72
CA CYS A 211 -3.71 -6.60 0.77
C CYS A 211 -3.74 -8.09 1.20
N MET A 212 -4.16 -8.40 2.42
CA MET A 212 -4.45 -9.77 2.84
C MET A 212 -5.83 -10.22 2.33
N LYS A 213 -6.84 -9.35 2.42
CA LYS A 213 -8.22 -9.61 1.95
C LYS A 213 -8.37 -9.45 0.44
N GLU A 214 -7.73 -8.43 -0.11
CA GLU A 214 -7.82 -8.02 -1.51
C GLU A 214 -6.39 -7.87 -2.10
N PRO A 215 -5.68 -8.98 -2.35
CA PRO A 215 -4.33 -8.95 -2.91
C PRO A 215 -4.32 -8.49 -4.38
N ILE A 216 -3.42 -7.56 -4.71
CA ILE A 216 -3.26 -7.06 -6.09
C ILE A 216 -2.33 -7.97 -6.91
N LEU A 217 -1.18 -8.33 -6.33
CA LEU A 217 -0.08 -9.00 -7.04
C LEU A 217 -0.16 -10.55 -7.03
N GLN A 218 -1.08 -11.12 -6.26
CA GLN A 218 -1.22 -12.57 -6.06
C GLN A 218 -2.72 -12.93 -6.06
N GLU A 219 -3.07 -14.22 -6.21
CA GLU A 219 -4.47 -14.65 -6.20
C GLU A 219 -5.09 -14.62 -4.81
N HIS A 220 -4.31 -15.02 -3.81
CA HIS A 220 -4.70 -15.04 -2.40
C HIS A 220 -3.51 -14.68 -1.51
N SER A 221 -3.79 -14.21 -0.29
CA SER A 221 -2.75 -14.01 0.72
C SER A 221 -2.51 -15.29 1.51
N TYR A 222 -1.25 -15.54 1.87
CA TYR A 222 -0.87 -16.62 2.76
C TYR A 222 -0.98 -16.23 4.24
N LEU A 223 -1.18 -14.95 4.53
CA LEU A 223 -1.39 -14.43 5.88
C LEU A 223 -2.82 -14.67 6.35
N ASP A 224 -3.01 -14.91 7.64
CA ASP A 224 -4.34 -15.15 8.23
C ASP A 224 -4.80 -13.98 9.09
N ALA A 225 -3.87 -13.23 9.67
CA ALA A 225 -4.19 -12.06 10.49
C ALA A 225 -3.05 -11.05 10.52
N THR A 226 -3.43 -9.83 10.86
CA THR A 226 -2.50 -8.72 11.06
C THR A 226 -2.78 -7.97 12.37
N ILE A 227 -1.72 -7.45 12.98
CA ILE A 227 -1.79 -6.57 14.15
C ILE A 227 -0.84 -5.38 13.98
N GLY A 228 -1.32 -4.18 14.30
CA GLY A 228 -0.53 -2.96 14.31
C GLY A 228 0.53 -2.99 15.41
N ILE A 229 1.71 -2.43 15.15
CA ILE A 229 2.76 -2.30 16.16
C ILE A 229 2.24 -1.56 17.40
N ASN A 230 1.49 -0.47 17.22
CA ASN A 230 0.84 0.29 18.28
C ASN A 230 -0.11 -0.55 19.16
N SER A 231 -0.78 -1.57 18.60
CA SER A 231 -1.69 -2.45 19.35
C SER A 231 -0.95 -3.40 20.29
N ILE A 232 0.23 -3.89 19.88
CA ILE A 232 1.00 -4.88 20.65
C ILE A 232 2.09 -4.24 21.54
N TYR A 233 2.38 -2.95 21.32
CA TYR A 233 3.55 -2.26 21.86
C TYR A 233 3.71 -2.40 23.37
N GLU A 234 2.71 -2.01 24.17
CA GLU A 234 2.81 -2.01 25.63
C GLU A 234 2.97 -3.42 26.19
N MET A 235 2.23 -4.39 25.65
CA MET A 235 2.34 -5.79 26.07
C MET A 235 3.73 -6.36 25.76
N LEU A 236 4.26 -6.08 24.57
CA LEU A 236 5.59 -6.54 24.18
C LEU A 236 6.69 -5.84 24.98
N ARG A 237 6.57 -4.53 25.20
CA ARG A 237 7.52 -3.75 26.01
C ARG A 237 7.71 -4.34 27.40
N ASN A 238 6.62 -4.72 28.07
CA ASN A 238 6.67 -5.34 29.40
C ASN A 238 7.34 -6.72 29.36
N ASN A 239 7.26 -7.45 28.25
CA ASN A 239 7.88 -8.77 28.13
C ASN A 239 9.35 -8.72 27.70
N ILE A 240 9.83 -7.61 27.13
CA ILE A 240 11.24 -7.41 26.73
C ILE A 240 12.14 -7.15 27.94
N GLN A 241 11.66 -6.43 28.96
CA GLN A 241 12.49 -6.01 30.10
C GLN A 241 12.95 -7.18 30.99
N ASP A 242 12.24 -8.29 30.92
CA ASP A 242 12.40 -9.45 31.79
C ASP A 242 12.83 -10.70 30.99
N VAL A 243 13.64 -10.52 29.94
CA VAL A 243 14.16 -11.62 29.11
C VAL A 243 15.51 -12.08 29.66
N GLU A 244 15.57 -13.33 30.12
CA GLU A 244 16.81 -14.00 30.57
C GLU A 244 17.21 -15.17 29.66
N ASP A 245 16.46 -15.42 28.58
CA ASP A 245 16.69 -16.54 27.63
C ASP A 245 17.89 -16.24 26.72
N ASP A 246 18.76 -17.22 26.50
CA ASP A 246 19.97 -17.12 25.68
C ASP A 246 19.78 -17.60 24.23
N ILE A 247 18.55 -18.02 23.87
CA ILE A 247 18.22 -18.45 22.52
C ILE A 247 18.34 -17.28 21.52
N VAL A 248 19.07 -17.53 20.43
CA VAL A 248 19.22 -16.59 19.32
C VAL A 248 18.18 -16.88 18.24
N LEU A 249 17.19 -16.00 18.12
CA LEU A 249 16.14 -16.04 17.10
C LEU A 249 16.42 -15.10 15.92
N HIS A 250 17.18 -14.02 16.15
CA HIS A 250 17.53 -13.06 15.11
C HIS A 250 18.74 -13.55 14.29
N HIS A 251 18.60 -13.59 12.96
CA HIS A 251 19.63 -14.16 12.08
C HIS A 251 20.12 -13.20 11.00
N SER A 252 19.41 -12.10 10.76
CA SER A 252 19.79 -11.14 9.72
C SER A 252 21.01 -10.28 10.09
N GLY A 253 21.64 -9.69 9.08
CA GLY A 253 22.66 -8.66 9.23
C GLY A 253 22.06 -7.26 9.21
N GLY A 254 22.92 -6.25 9.14
CA GLY A 254 22.51 -4.85 9.01
C GLY A 254 21.75 -4.57 7.72
N ILE A 255 21.97 -5.33 6.64
CA ILE A 255 21.16 -5.23 5.41
C ILE A 255 19.71 -5.62 5.69
N GLY A 256 19.46 -6.75 6.34
CA GLY A 256 18.10 -7.16 6.69
C GLY A 256 17.41 -6.16 7.60
N LEU A 257 18.15 -5.59 8.55
CA LEU A 257 17.63 -4.57 9.46
C LEU A 257 17.33 -3.24 8.76
N SER A 258 18.16 -2.82 7.79
CA SER A 258 17.99 -1.54 7.10
C SER A 258 16.65 -1.44 6.37
N TRP A 259 16.04 -2.56 5.95
CA TRP A 259 14.72 -2.63 5.31
C TRP A 259 13.58 -1.91 6.06
N GLY A 260 13.75 -1.65 7.36
CA GLY A 260 12.79 -0.84 8.12
C GLY A 260 12.69 0.61 7.66
N MET A 261 13.75 1.19 7.07
CA MET A 261 13.83 2.59 6.62
C MET A 261 13.99 2.72 5.11
N SER A 262 13.70 3.92 4.58
CA SER A 262 13.93 4.26 3.17
C SER A 262 15.37 4.00 2.74
N GLY A 263 15.55 3.35 1.60
CA GLY A 263 16.86 2.98 1.05
C GLY A 263 17.40 1.66 1.61
N GLY A 264 16.70 1.05 2.56
CA GLY A 264 17.09 -0.23 3.15
C GLY A 264 16.99 -1.40 2.19
N GLU A 265 15.95 -1.42 1.36
CA GLU A 265 15.76 -2.50 0.39
C GLU A 265 16.84 -2.49 -0.69
N ILE A 266 17.25 -1.31 -1.15
CA ILE A 266 18.31 -1.18 -2.15
C ILE A 266 19.73 -1.30 -1.56
N SER A 267 19.88 -1.23 -0.24
CA SER A 267 21.21 -1.28 0.40
C SER A 267 21.94 -2.62 0.21
N GLY A 268 21.18 -3.68 -0.07
CA GLY A 268 21.69 -5.04 -0.25
C GLY A 268 21.81 -5.49 -1.70
N VAL A 269 21.57 -4.62 -2.69
CA VAL A 269 21.61 -4.99 -4.12
C VAL A 269 22.70 -4.22 -4.84
N ASP A 270 23.36 -4.88 -5.80
CA ASP A 270 24.39 -4.28 -6.65
C ASP A 270 23.79 -3.92 -8.02
N LEU A 271 23.03 -2.82 -8.05
CA LEU A 271 22.25 -2.29 -9.18
C LEU A 271 22.22 -0.75 -9.14
N ASN A 272 21.90 -0.10 -10.26
CA ASN A 272 21.68 1.35 -10.28
C ASN A 272 20.29 1.69 -9.71
N CYS A 273 20.23 2.04 -8.43
CA CYS A 273 18.96 2.16 -7.70
C CYS A 273 18.64 3.59 -7.25
N LEU A 274 17.34 3.88 -7.13
CA LEU A 274 16.83 5.05 -6.41
C LEU A 274 15.96 4.61 -5.22
N ALA A 275 16.01 5.37 -4.13
CA ALA A 275 15.07 5.26 -3.03
C ALA A 275 14.32 6.58 -2.87
N VAL A 276 12.99 6.50 -2.95
CA VAL A 276 12.11 7.67 -2.86
C VAL A 276 11.05 7.38 -1.80
N SER A 277 10.96 8.27 -0.81
CA SER A 277 10.01 8.10 0.29
C SER A 277 9.15 9.35 0.51
N GLY A 278 7.91 9.13 0.90
CA GLY A 278 6.87 10.15 0.94
C GLY A 278 5.97 10.08 -0.30
N LEU A 279 4.66 10.23 -0.08
CA LEU A 279 3.67 9.95 -1.11
C LEU A 279 3.71 10.97 -2.26
N GLN A 280 3.93 12.24 -1.95
CA GLN A 280 4.03 13.30 -2.97
C GLN A 280 5.26 13.11 -3.86
N GLU A 281 6.42 12.82 -3.26
CA GLU A 281 7.65 12.50 -4.01
C GLU A 281 7.48 11.23 -4.84
N THR A 282 6.81 10.22 -4.28
CA THR A 282 6.50 8.98 -5.01
C THR A 282 5.65 9.27 -6.25
N ILE A 283 4.56 10.03 -6.11
CA ILE A 283 3.70 10.45 -7.24
C ILE A 283 4.54 11.18 -8.30
N HIS A 284 5.35 12.15 -7.88
CA HIS A 284 6.16 12.94 -8.80
C HIS A 284 7.19 12.10 -9.57
N TYR A 285 7.79 11.09 -8.92
CA TYR A 285 8.74 10.20 -9.58
C TYR A 285 8.06 9.13 -10.43
N LEU A 286 6.85 8.68 -10.08
CA LEU A 286 6.04 7.82 -10.97
C LEU A 286 5.70 8.58 -12.27
N GLU A 287 5.33 9.86 -12.20
CA GLU A 287 5.12 10.71 -13.38
C GLU A 287 6.38 10.80 -14.25
N LYS A 288 7.57 10.90 -13.65
CA LYS A 288 8.85 10.88 -14.40
C LYS A 288 9.11 9.56 -15.10
N ILE A 289 8.76 8.43 -14.46
CA ILE A 289 8.90 7.10 -15.08
C ILE A 289 7.96 6.98 -16.28
N GLU A 290 6.71 7.41 -16.14
CA GLU A 290 5.72 7.40 -17.23
C GLU A 290 6.14 8.30 -18.42
N MET A 291 6.85 9.39 -18.14
CA MET A 291 7.47 10.25 -19.16
C MET A 291 8.77 9.68 -19.77
N GLY A 292 9.24 8.51 -19.32
CA GLY A 292 10.47 7.87 -19.81
C GLY A 292 11.77 8.51 -19.33
N LEU A 293 11.75 9.30 -18.25
CA LEU A 293 12.90 10.10 -17.80
C LEU A 293 13.92 9.34 -16.93
N LEU A 294 13.67 8.07 -16.57
CA LEU A 294 14.52 7.28 -15.66
C LEU A 294 14.98 5.94 -16.28
N GLY A 295 15.14 5.88 -17.60
CA GLY A 295 15.51 4.64 -18.30
C GLY A 295 16.92 4.10 -18.00
N ASP A 296 17.78 4.90 -17.37
CA ASP A 296 19.12 4.51 -16.90
C ASP A 296 19.10 3.85 -15.51
N ILE A 297 18.01 3.99 -14.77
CA ILE A 297 17.80 3.39 -13.44
C ILE A 297 17.36 1.93 -13.61
N ASP A 298 17.91 1.04 -12.79
CA ASP A 298 17.55 -0.37 -12.74
C ASP A 298 16.31 -0.62 -11.89
N TYR A 299 16.29 -0.01 -10.71
CA TYR A 299 15.31 -0.30 -9.67
C TYR A 299 14.96 0.92 -8.83
N VAL A 300 13.68 1.08 -8.50
CA VAL A 300 13.21 2.14 -7.60
C VAL A 300 12.49 1.56 -6.39
N GLU A 301 13.05 1.80 -5.20
CA GLU A 301 12.39 1.58 -3.93
C GLU A 301 11.49 2.77 -3.60
N PHE A 302 10.20 2.65 -3.90
CA PHE A 302 9.20 3.60 -3.44
C PHE A 302 8.62 3.21 -2.07
N ARG A 303 8.43 4.22 -1.23
CA ARG A 303 7.70 4.12 0.04
C ARG A 303 6.75 5.30 0.20
N ALA A 304 5.47 5.04 0.43
CA ALA A 304 4.48 6.11 0.58
C ALA A 304 4.72 6.97 1.83
N CYS A 305 5.27 6.40 2.89
CA CYS A 305 5.58 7.12 4.12
C CYS A 305 6.98 7.74 4.07
N ALA A 306 7.13 8.96 4.58
CA ALA A 306 8.44 9.60 4.75
C ALA A 306 9.34 8.75 5.66
N GLU A 307 10.62 8.63 5.30
CA GLU A 307 11.60 7.74 5.96
C GLU A 307 11.29 6.25 5.83
N GLY A 308 10.42 5.87 4.89
CA GLY A 308 10.02 4.50 4.67
C GLY A 308 9.00 4.01 5.69
N CYS A 309 9.04 2.72 6.02
CA CYS A 309 8.05 2.11 6.92
C CYS A 309 8.14 2.61 8.38
N LEU A 310 9.24 3.27 8.78
CA LEU A 310 9.37 3.97 10.06
C LEU A 310 8.35 5.12 10.22
N GLY A 311 7.96 5.77 9.12
CA GLY A 311 6.90 6.78 9.10
C GLY A 311 5.49 6.21 9.00
N GLY A 312 5.35 4.87 9.08
CA GLY A 312 4.08 4.16 9.01
C GLY A 312 3.15 4.53 10.18
N PRO A 313 1.83 4.52 9.97
CA PRO A 313 0.88 5.04 10.95
C PRO A 313 0.69 4.15 12.19
N PHE A 314 1.12 2.89 12.16
CA PHE A 314 1.07 2.02 13.35
C PHE A 314 2.35 2.03 14.16
N THR A 315 3.35 2.83 13.80
CA THR A 315 4.55 3.01 14.64
C THR A 315 4.22 3.82 15.89
N VAL A 316 4.97 3.60 16.97
CA VAL A 316 4.78 4.28 18.26
C VAL A 316 5.86 5.34 18.47
N MET A 317 7.10 5.01 18.10
CA MET A 317 8.21 5.95 18.24
C MET A 317 8.19 6.97 17.11
N ASP A 318 8.62 8.20 17.42
CA ASP A 318 8.94 9.19 16.39
C ASP A 318 9.88 8.59 15.33
N LYS A 319 9.55 8.82 14.06
CA LYS A 319 10.23 8.20 12.92
C LYS A 319 11.72 8.50 12.85
N TYR A 320 12.16 9.69 13.27
CA TYR A 320 13.58 10.06 13.22
C TYR A 320 14.36 9.45 14.38
N ARG A 321 13.74 9.34 15.56
CA ARG A 321 14.30 8.57 16.68
C ARG A 321 14.39 7.08 16.32
N ALA A 322 13.34 6.51 15.74
CA ALA A 322 13.34 5.13 15.25
C ALA A 322 14.42 4.92 14.18
N LYS A 323 14.61 5.88 13.26
CA LYS A 323 15.67 5.83 12.23
C LYS A 323 17.05 5.83 12.86
N ARG A 324 17.30 6.69 13.85
CA ARG A 324 18.56 6.72 14.60
C ARG A 324 18.85 5.36 15.25
N ASN A 325 17.85 4.76 15.90
CA ASN A 325 17.97 3.45 16.54
C ASN A 325 18.30 2.37 15.51
N LEU A 326 17.54 2.34 14.40
CA LEU A 326 17.76 1.35 13.36
C LEU A 326 19.15 1.50 12.72
N GLN A 327 19.62 2.72 12.48
CA GLN A 327 20.98 2.97 11.97
C GLN A 327 22.07 2.49 12.95
N LYS A 328 21.85 2.61 14.27
CA LYS A 328 22.74 2.02 15.28
C LYS A 328 22.78 0.50 15.13
N LEU A 329 21.62 -0.15 15.03
CA LEU A 329 21.54 -1.60 14.83
C LEU A 329 22.23 -2.01 13.52
N VAL A 330 21.99 -1.32 12.40
CA VAL A 330 22.65 -1.62 11.12
C VAL A 330 24.18 -1.59 11.25
N ARG A 331 24.73 -0.57 11.94
CA ARG A 331 26.18 -0.50 12.21
C ARG A 331 26.68 -1.64 13.10
N MET A 332 25.93 -1.99 14.14
CA MET A 332 26.28 -3.07 15.07
C MET A 332 26.30 -4.44 14.40
N PHE A 333 25.33 -4.73 13.53
CA PHE A 333 25.19 -6.04 12.88
C PHE A 333 25.98 -6.18 11.57
N GLY A 334 26.55 -5.08 11.07
CA GLY A 334 27.39 -5.04 9.88
C GLY A 334 26.60 -5.07 8.56
N ILE A 335 27.19 -4.53 7.49
CA ILE A 335 26.54 -4.42 6.16
C ILE A 335 26.88 -5.59 5.22
N GLU A 336 27.37 -6.70 5.76
CA GLU A 336 27.68 -7.89 4.96
C GLU A 336 26.42 -8.74 4.74
N LYS A 337 26.25 -9.27 3.53
CA LYS A 337 25.16 -10.20 3.20
C LYS A 337 25.39 -11.49 3.99
N ARG A 338 24.45 -11.88 4.87
CA ARG A 338 24.54 -13.14 5.62
C ARG A 338 23.96 -14.33 4.85
N ILE A 339 23.30 -14.04 3.73
CA ILE A 339 22.68 -15.04 2.86
C ILE A 339 23.65 -15.51 1.78
N LYS A 340 23.72 -16.84 1.58
CA LYS A 340 24.52 -17.44 0.50
C LYS A 340 23.87 -17.22 -0.86
N TYR A 341 24.54 -16.50 -1.76
CA TYR A 341 24.07 -16.24 -3.13
C TYR A 341 23.62 -17.51 -3.88
N GLY A 342 24.44 -18.58 -3.84
CA GLY A 342 24.13 -19.84 -4.53
C GLY A 342 22.90 -20.57 -3.99
N TYR A 343 22.49 -20.31 -2.75
CA TYR A 343 21.23 -20.84 -2.20
C TYR A 343 20.03 -20.10 -2.80
N VAL A 344 20.07 -18.76 -2.79
CA VAL A 344 18.98 -17.93 -3.34
C VAL A 344 18.82 -18.15 -4.84
N LYS A 345 19.93 -18.24 -5.57
CA LYS A 345 19.90 -18.50 -7.01
C LYS A 345 19.16 -19.80 -7.35
N LYS A 346 19.40 -20.88 -6.60
CA LYS A 346 18.69 -22.16 -6.79
C LYS A 346 17.18 -22.05 -6.50
N LEU A 347 16.79 -21.25 -5.51
CA LEU A 347 15.37 -21.01 -5.23
C LEU A 347 14.73 -20.18 -6.36
N TYR A 348 15.44 -19.17 -6.84
CA TYR A 348 15.01 -18.33 -7.95
C TYR A 348 14.80 -19.13 -9.25
N GLU A 349 15.77 -19.97 -9.62
CA GLU A 349 15.66 -20.87 -10.78
C GLU A 349 14.50 -21.88 -10.67
N LYS A 350 14.04 -22.18 -9.44
CA LYS A 350 12.88 -23.04 -9.17
C LYS A 350 11.54 -22.28 -9.15
N GLY A 351 11.53 -20.98 -9.44
CA GLY A 351 10.32 -20.16 -9.40
C GLY A 351 9.85 -19.78 -7.99
N TRP A 352 10.65 -20.00 -6.96
CA TRP A 352 10.22 -19.86 -5.55
C TRP A 352 9.78 -18.45 -5.15
N PHE A 353 10.28 -17.43 -5.85
CA PHE A 353 9.99 -16.02 -5.58
C PHE A 353 8.85 -15.44 -6.41
N PHE A 354 8.29 -16.18 -7.35
CA PHE A 354 7.29 -15.64 -8.27
C PHE A 354 5.89 -15.73 -7.68
N THR A 355 5.04 -14.78 -8.05
CA THR A 355 3.62 -14.79 -7.71
C THR A 355 2.89 -15.87 -8.50
N ASP A 356 1.78 -16.36 -7.94
CA ASP A 356 0.85 -17.30 -8.59
C ASP A 356 0.05 -16.63 -9.73
N LYS A 357 -0.12 -15.31 -9.65
CA LYS A 357 -0.84 -14.52 -10.63
C LYS A 357 0.02 -14.25 -11.86
N SER A 358 -0.36 -14.84 -12.99
CA SER A 358 0.35 -14.74 -14.27
C SER A 358 0.24 -13.38 -14.98
N ALA A 359 -0.70 -12.51 -14.56
CA ALA A 359 -0.87 -11.17 -15.10
C ALA A 359 -1.44 -10.22 -14.03
N ILE A 360 -0.83 -9.05 -13.85
CA ILE A 360 -1.41 -8.00 -13.00
C ILE A 360 -2.59 -7.40 -13.79
N PRO A 361 -3.83 -7.39 -13.26
CA PRO A 361 -4.98 -6.85 -13.99
C PRO A 361 -4.76 -5.34 -14.16
N GLY A 362 -4.57 -4.90 -15.40
CA GLY A 362 -4.37 -3.49 -15.70
C GLY A 362 -3.64 -3.20 -17.00
N SER A 363 -3.03 -4.20 -17.64
CA SER A 363 -2.98 -4.22 -19.10
C SER A 363 -4.41 -4.48 -19.58
N VAL A 364 -5.22 -3.42 -19.68
CA VAL A 364 -6.39 -3.50 -20.55
C VAL A 364 -5.80 -3.75 -21.92
N ASP A 365 -5.87 -5.00 -22.37
CA ASP A 365 -5.58 -5.33 -23.74
C ASP A 365 -6.65 -4.60 -24.55
N LEU A 366 -6.31 -3.42 -25.07
CA LEU A 366 -7.21 -2.61 -25.88
C LEU A 366 -7.74 -3.39 -27.08
N SER A 367 -7.07 -4.49 -27.47
CA SER A 367 -7.54 -5.41 -28.50
C SER A 367 -8.70 -6.32 -28.08
N GLN A 368 -9.03 -6.39 -26.78
CA GLN A 368 -10.17 -7.14 -26.24
C GLN A 368 -11.41 -6.29 -25.96
N LEU A 369 -11.30 -4.96 -26.07
CA LEU A 369 -12.47 -4.09 -26.01
C LEU A 369 -13.24 -4.18 -27.32
N THR A 370 -14.55 -4.38 -27.23
CA THR A 370 -15.42 -4.28 -28.40
C THR A 370 -15.43 -2.84 -28.92
N PRO A 371 -15.64 -2.61 -30.23
CA PRO A 371 -15.83 -1.26 -30.77
C PRO A 371 -16.91 -0.44 -30.04
N SER A 372 -17.94 -1.12 -29.50
CA SER A 372 -19.00 -0.51 -28.71
C SER A 372 -18.47 0.06 -27.39
N GLU A 373 -17.68 -0.71 -26.63
CA GLU A 373 -17.11 -0.27 -25.35
C GLU A 373 -16.12 0.89 -25.53
N ILE A 374 -15.34 0.87 -26.62
CA ILE A 374 -14.46 1.98 -27.00
C ILE A 374 -15.29 3.24 -27.31
N SER A 375 -16.36 3.09 -28.09
CA SER A 375 -17.26 4.19 -28.43
C SER A 375 -17.90 4.80 -27.19
N GLU A 376 -18.39 3.97 -26.26
CA GLU A 376 -18.99 4.40 -25.00
C GLU A 376 -17.97 5.15 -24.12
N ALA A 377 -16.73 4.64 -24.02
CA ALA A 377 -15.66 5.30 -23.26
C ALA A 377 -15.28 6.67 -23.85
N ILE A 378 -15.17 6.76 -25.18
CA ILE A 378 -14.93 8.03 -25.89
C ILE A 378 -16.08 9.00 -25.67
N GLU A 379 -17.33 8.55 -25.79
CA GLU A 379 -18.49 9.40 -25.59
C GLU A 379 -18.57 9.92 -24.15
N ARG A 380 -18.33 9.06 -23.15
CA ARG A 380 -18.23 9.46 -21.75
C ARG A 380 -17.13 10.51 -21.54
N GLN A 381 -15.96 10.30 -22.14
CA GLN A 381 -14.85 11.26 -22.05
C GLN A 381 -15.19 12.60 -22.72
N ASN A 382 -15.87 12.61 -23.86
CA ASN A 382 -16.33 13.83 -24.52
C ASN A 382 -17.32 14.61 -23.65
N ARG A 383 -18.32 13.92 -23.07
CA ARG A 383 -19.28 14.53 -22.13
C ARG A 383 -18.57 15.13 -20.90
N LEU A 384 -17.54 14.45 -20.41
CA LEU A 384 -16.72 14.95 -19.29
C LEU A 384 -15.99 16.25 -19.65
N GLU A 385 -15.34 16.30 -20.81
CA GLU A 385 -14.67 17.51 -21.31
C GLU A 385 -15.64 18.67 -21.52
N ASP A 386 -16.84 18.39 -22.04
CA ASP A 386 -17.88 19.41 -22.23
C ASP A 386 -18.37 19.98 -20.90
N ILE A 387 -18.66 19.12 -19.91
CA ILE A 387 -19.00 19.58 -18.55
C ILE A 387 -17.84 20.39 -17.95
N LEU A 388 -16.59 19.92 -18.09
CA LEU A 388 -15.40 20.63 -17.60
C LEU A 388 -15.25 22.03 -18.20
N ARG A 389 -15.56 22.21 -19.49
CA ARG A 389 -15.54 23.51 -20.17
C ARG A 389 -16.61 24.47 -19.64
N LEU A 390 -17.77 23.95 -19.24
CA LEU A 390 -18.83 24.76 -18.67
C LEU A 390 -18.48 25.23 -17.24
N LEU A 391 -17.74 24.43 -16.49
CA LEU A 391 -17.41 24.71 -15.10
C LEU A 391 -16.47 25.92 -14.95
N PRO A 392 -16.51 26.62 -13.79
CA PRO A 392 -15.59 27.71 -13.48
C PRO A 392 -14.11 27.29 -13.30
N ARG A 393 -13.84 25.99 -13.13
CA ARG A 393 -12.51 25.39 -12.92
C ARG A 393 -11.67 26.05 -11.82
N LYS A 394 -12.32 26.45 -10.72
CA LYS A 394 -11.66 27.10 -9.57
C LYS A 394 -10.91 26.15 -8.64
N GLU A 395 -11.12 24.84 -8.76
CA GLU A 395 -10.53 23.81 -7.89
C GLU A 395 -10.73 24.03 -6.37
N CYS A 396 -11.78 24.79 -6.00
CA CYS A 396 -12.02 25.23 -4.63
C CYS A 396 -12.50 24.12 -3.68
N GLY A 397 -13.19 23.10 -4.20
CA GLY A 397 -13.82 22.04 -3.41
C GLY A 397 -15.05 22.45 -2.60
N ALA A 398 -15.63 23.62 -2.86
CA ALA A 398 -16.76 24.15 -2.09
C ALA A 398 -18.08 23.38 -2.27
N CYS A 399 -18.23 22.61 -3.36
CA CYS A 399 -19.36 21.71 -3.57
C CYS A 399 -19.21 20.35 -2.85
N GLY A 400 -18.07 20.11 -2.19
CA GLY A 400 -17.79 18.84 -1.52
C GLY A 400 -17.13 17.77 -2.39
N SER A 401 -16.86 18.05 -3.66
CA SER A 401 -15.96 17.27 -4.51
C SER A 401 -14.51 17.77 -4.37
N PRO A 402 -13.51 16.89 -4.48
CA PRO A 402 -12.10 17.25 -4.26
C PRO A 402 -11.57 18.25 -5.29
N ASP A 403 -12.04 18.17 -6.52
CA ASP A 403 -11.69 19.06 -7.64
C ASP A 403 -12.81 19.09 -8.69
N CYS A 404 -12.68 20.01 -9.65
CA CYS A 404 -13.68 20.24 -10.69
C CYS A 404 -13.79 19.07 -11.69
N ARG A 405 -12.73 18.29 -11.91
CA ARG A 405 -12.76 17.12 -12.79
C ARG A 405 -13.54 15.97 -12.16
N THR A 406 -13.26 15.66 -10.90
CA THR A 406 -14.01 14.65 -10.16
C THR A 406 -15.48 15.05 -10.00
N PHE A 407 -15.77 16.33 -9.78
CA PHE A 407 -17.15 16.82 -9.83
C PHE A 407 -17.81 16.60 -11.20
N ALA A 408 -17.09 16.87 -12.29
CA ALA A 408 -17.61 16.65 -13.64
C ALA A 408 -17.90 15.16 -13.91
N GLU A 409 -17.06 14.25 -13.41
CA GLU A 409 -17.30 12.80 -13.46
C GLU A 409 -18.58 12.43 -12.70
N ASP A 410 -18.76 12.97 -11.49
CA ASP A 410 -19.96 12.74 -10.68
C ASP A 410 -21.24 13.21 -11.42
N VAL A 411 -21.17 14.32 -12.18
CA VAL A 411 -22.28 14.81 -13.02
C VAL A 411 -22.52 13.91 -14.25
N VAL A 412 -21.47 13.52 -14.97
CA VAL A 412 -21.57 12.61 -16.15
C VAL A 412 -22.20 11.28 -15.74
N ASP A 413 -21.80 10.75 -14.58
CA ASP A 413 -22.28 9.47 -14.07
C ASP A 413 -23.66 9.58 -13.40
N GLY A 414 -24.29 10.76 -13.39
CA GLY A 414 -25.61 11.01 -12.79
C GLY A 414 -25.63 10.94 -11.26
N ARG A 415 -24.47 10.98 -10.60
CA ARG A 415 -24.33 11.02 -9.14
C ARG A 415 -24.50 12.42 -8.55
N ASP A 416 -24.36 13.45 -9.39
CA ASP A 416 -24.54 14.85 -9.01
C ASP A 416 -25.12 15.68 -10.17
N SER A 417 -25.37 16.97 -9.94
CA SER A 417 -25.86 17.92 -10.93
C SER A 417 -24.99 19.17 -10.99
N LEU A 418 -24.91 19.82 -12.16
CA LEU A 418 -24.15 21.08 -12.35
C LEU A 418 -24.50 22.16 -11.31
N ARG A 419 -25.75 22.18 -10.83
CA ARG A 419 -26.26 23.13 -9.84
C ARG A 419 -25.64 22.98 -8.46
N SER A 420 -25.07 21.83 -8.15
CA SER A 420 -24.37 21.60 -6.89
C SER A 420 -23.03 22.35 -6.82
N CYS A 421 -22.51 22.84 -7.94
CA CYS A 421 -21.39 23.79 -7.93
C CYS A 421 -21.87 25.15 -7.42
N VAL A 422 -21.35 25.60 -6.27
CA VAL A 422 -21.71 26.88 -5.64
C VAL A 422 -21.48 28.12 -6.53
N PHE A 423 -20.66 27.97 -7.58
CA PHE A 423 -20.36 29.03 -8.54
C PHE A 423 -21.14 28.89 -9.86
N TRP A 424 -22.02 27.89 -9.98
CA TRP A 424 -22.72 27.58 -11.22
C TRP A 424 -23.62 28.72 -11.69
N GLU A 425 -24.44 29.31 -10.82
CA GLU A 425 -25.37 30.38 -11.24
C GLU A 425 -24.65 31.57 -11.86
N GLY A 426 -23.51 31.96 -11.31
CA GLY A 426 -22.68 33.04 -11.87
C GLY A 426 -22.06 32.66 -13.21
N GLN A 427 -21.73 31.39 -13.39
CA GLN A 427 -21.15 30.85 -14.62
C GLN A 427 -22.19 30.66 -15.72
N GLU A 428 -23.37 30.16 -15.37
CA GLU A 428 -24.53 30.00 -16.25
C GLU A 428 -24.94 31.35 -16.87
N LYS A 429 -24.97 32.41 -16.04
CA LYS A 429 -25.21 33.78 -16.51
C LYS A 429 -24.13 34.27 -17.46
N LYS A 430 -22.85 34.02 -17.15
CA LYS A 430 -21.73 34.40 -18.04
C LYS A 430 -21.78 33.70 -19.39
N LEU A 431 -22.22 32.45 -19.41
CA LEU A 431 -22.38 31.65 -20.63
C LEU A 431 -23.66 31.98 -21.41
N GLY A 432 -24.51 32.89 -20.92
CA GLY A 432 -25.77 33.25 -21.56
C GLY A 432 -26.81 32.13 -21.55
N LEU A 433 -26.66 31.15 -20.66
CA LEU A 433 -27.56 29.99 -20.51
C LEU A 433 -28.77 30.30 -19.61
N SER A 434 -28.78 31.48 -18.97
CA SER A 434 -29.88 31.93 -18.13
C SER A 434 -31.01 32.58 -18.96
N GLY A 435 -32.00 31.79 -19.35
CA GLY A 435 -33.22 32.25 -20.03
C GLY A 435 -34.24 31.13 -20.32
N ASP A 436 -35.43 31.25 -19.74
CA ASP A 436 -36.72 30.55 -19.92
C ASP A 436 -36.84 29.27 -20.81
N LYS A 437 -35.96 28.28 -20.61
CA LYS A 437 -36.25 26.87 -20.92
C LYS A 437 -35.88 26.01 -19.72
N ARG A 438 -36.94 25.48 -19.07
CA ARG A 438 -36.90 24.65 -17.87
C ARG A 438 -35.79 23.58 -17.94
N PRO A 439 -35.05 23.31 -16.85
CA PRO A 439 -34.04 22.26 -16.81
C PRO A 439 -34.74 20.92 -16.58
N GLY A 440 -35.31 20.39 -17.64
CA GLY A 440 -35.75 18.99 -17.74
C GLY A 440 -35.26 18.32 -19.02
N ARG A 441 -34.38 18.97 -19.81
CA ARG A 441 -34.05 18.51 -21.17
C ARG A 441 -32.62 18.69 -21.66
N ILE A 442 -31.65 18.93 -20.77
CA ILE A 442 -30.23 18.82 -21.18
C ILE A 442 -29.75 17.35 -21.12
N GLN A 443 -30.52 16.44 -20.50
CA GLN A 443 -30.25 14.99 -20.55
C GLN A 443 -30.76 14.28 -21.83
N GLU A 444 -31.62 14.92 -22.65
CA GLU A 444 -32.22 14.28 -23.85
C GLU A 444 -31.67 14.85 -25.18
N GLY A 445 -30.68 15.75 -25.15
CA GLY A 445 -30.22 16.49 -26.33
C GLY A 445 -28.88 16.06 -26.92
N LEU A 446 -28.26 15.00 -26.41
CA LEU A 446 -27.02 14.42 -26.93
C LEU A 446 -27.33 12.97 -27.34
N HIS A 447 -27.85 12.81 -28.55
CA HIS A 447 -27.98 11.53 -29.25
C HIS A 447 -27.09 11.52 -30.47
#